data_AF-A0A1K2HMV8-F1
#
_entry.id   AF-A0A1K2HMV8-F1
#
_cell.length_a   1.000
_cell.length_b   1.000
_cell.length_c   1.000
_cell.angle_alpha   90.00
_cell.angle_beta   90.00
_cell.angle_gamma   90.00
#
_symmetry.space_group_name_H-M   'P 1'
#
loop_
_entity.id
_entity.type
_entity.pdbx_description
1 polymer ?
#
loop_
_entity_poly.entity_id
_entity_poly.type
_entity_poly.pdbx_seq_one_letter_code
_entity_poly.pdbx_strand_id
1 'polypeptide(L)'
;MRLHLLTTALLTALFSTSALAHDESPCTQEPENKWQPLSAALRKAEQAGHTVKNAEVHHKCYEIRGRTRDGKRFEMILNPVTLEARKAAQ
;
A
#
# COMPACT_ATOMS: atom_id res chain seq x y z
N MET A 1 -47.92 -13.24 26.79
CA MET A 1 -46.45 -13.43 26.80
C MET A 1 -45.83 -12.27 26.04
N ARG A 2 -45.39 -11.22 26.75
CA ARG A 2 -44.75 -10.05 26.12
C ARG A 2 -43.32 -10.45 25.75
N LEU A 3 -43.10 -10.70 24.47
CA LEU A 3 -41.78 -10.99 23.92
C LEU A 3 -40.98 -9.67 23.91
N HIS A 4 -40.27 -9.41 25.01
CA HIS A 4 -39.29 -8.33 25.08
C HIS A 4 -38.10 -8.71 24.20
N LEU A 5 -38.21 -8.40 22.90
CA LEU A 5 -37.11 -8.43 21.95
C LEU A 5 -36.09 -7.37 22.38
N LEU A 6 -35.09 -7.80 23.14
CA LEU A 6 -33.86 -7.06 23.39
C LEU A 6 -33.17 -6.86 22.03
N THR A 7 -33.30 -5.64 21.50
CA THR A 7 -32.65 -5.16 20.29
C THR A 7 -31.15 -5.00 20.52
N THR A 8 -30.41 -6.10 20.45
CA THR A 8 -28.95 -6.06 20.35
C THR A 8 -28.59 -5.61 18.93
N ALA A 9 -28.45 -4.29 18.74
CA ALA A 9 -27.95 -3.71 17.50
C ALA A 9 -26.47 -4.10 17.34
N LEU A 10 -26.23 -5.22 16.64
CA LEU A 10 -24.89 -5.64 16.24
C LEU A 10 -24.41 -4.71 15.12
N LEU A 11 -23.69 -3.64 15.50
CA LEU A 11 -22.95 -2.78 14.56
C LEU A 11 -21.81 -3.61 13.95
N THR A 12 -22.08 -4.30 12.84
CA THR A 12 -21.04 -4.85 11.98
C THR A 12 -20.37 -3.68 11.25
N ALA A 13 -19.23 -3.24 11.78
CA ALA A 13 -18.34 -2.32 11.07
C ALA A 13 -17.80 -3.04 9.81
N LEU A 14 -18.48 -2.84 8.68
CA LEU A 14 -18.02 -3.23 7.36
C LEU A 14 -16.77 -2.41 7.03
N PHE A 15 -15.59 -2.97 7.32
CA PHE A 15 -14.33 -2.45 6.78
C PHE A 15 -14.26 -2.82 5.30
N SER A 16 -14.87 -2.00 4.45
CA SER A 16 -14.74 -2.08 3.00
C SER A 16 -13.30 -1.74 2.61
N THR A 17 -12.44 -2.74 2.45
CA THR A 17 -11.17 -2.56 1.73
C THR A 17 -11.49 -2.48 0.24
N SER A 18 -11.64 -1.27 -0.28
CA SER A 18 -11.68 -1.03 -1.72
C SER A 18 -10.35 -1.47 -2.33
N ALA A 19 -10.35 -2.59 -3.05
CA ALA A 19 -9.25 -2.94 -3.94
C ALA A 19 -9.30 -1.96 -5.12
N LEU A 20 -8.58 -0.85 -5.00
CA LEU A 20 -8.40 0.08 -6.11
C LEU A 20 -7.52 -0.62 -7.15
N ALA A 21 -8.02 -0.73 -8.39
CA ALA A 21 -7.21 -1.19 -9.50
C ALA A 21 -6.01 -0.25 -9.64
N HIS A 22 -4.81 -0.81 -9.64
CA HIS A 22 -3.58 -0.04 -9.79
C HIS A 22 -3.44 0.40 -11.25
N ASP A 23 -2.75 1.52 -11.45
CA ASP A 23 -2.42 1.94 -12.80
C ASP A 23 -1.20 1.16 -13.29
N GLU A 24 -1.44 0.23 -14.21
CA GLU A 24 -0.45 -0.70 -14.79
C GLU A 24 0.54 -0.02 -15.76
N SER A 25 0.45 1.31 -15.96
CA SER A 25 1.44 2.04 -16.77
C SER A 25 2.82 2.07 -16.10
N PRO A 26 3.90 1.96 -16.89
CA PRO A 26 5.23 1.91 -16.32
C PRO A 26 5.62 3.22 -15.64
N CYS A 27 6.24 3.16 -14.46
CA CYS A 27 6.66 4.37 -13.74
C CYS A 27 7.74 5.16 -14.50
N THR A 28 8.52 4.50 -15.34
CA THR A 28 9.61 5.12 -16.11
C THR A 28 9.89 4.37 -17.40
N GLN A 29 10.48 5.06 -18.37
CA GLN A 29 11.06 4.47 -19.58
C GLN A 29 12.58 4.28 -19.47
N GLU A 30 13.21 4.85 -18.43
CA GLU A 30 14.65 4.81 -18.23
C GLU A 30 15.19 3.38 -18.00
N PRO A 31 16.42 3.08 -18.46
CA PRO A 31 17.07 1.79 -18.22
C PRO A 31 17.43 1.57 -16.75
N GLU A 32 17.54 0.31 -16.32
CA GLU A 32 17.76 -0.07 -14.91
C GLU A 32 19.06 0.50 -14.30
N ASN A 33 20.08 0.77 -15.11
CA ASN A 33 21.31 1.39 -14.64
C ASN A 33 21.13 2.86 -14.16
N LYS A 34 19.98 3.48 -14.44
CA LYS A 34 19.57 4.79 -13.91
C LYS A 34 18.75 4.68 -12.63
N TRP A 35 18.35 3.48 -12.24
CA TRP A 35 17.48 3.27 -11.09
C TRP A 35 18.28 3.39 -9.80
N GLN A 36 17.66 3.97 -8.79
CA GLN A 36 18.17 3.92 -7.42
C GLN A 36 18.04 2.50 -6.88
N PRO A 37 18.90 2.06 -5.94
CA PRO A 37 18.77 0.72 -5.37
C PRO A 37 17.43 0.57 -4.63
N LEU A 38 16.84 -0.64 -4.70
CA LEU A 38 15.59 -0.95 -3.99
C LEU A 38 15.64 -0.63 -2.49
N SER A 39 16.83 -0.73 -1.86
CA SER A 39 17.05 -0.36 -0.46
C SER A 39 16.75 1.12 -0.16
N ALA A 40 16.89 2.03 -1.12
CA ALA A 40 16.52 3.42 -0.95
C ALA A 40 14.99 3.61 -0.90
N ALA A 41 14.26 2.81 -1.69
CA ALA A 41 12.82 2.74 -1.67
C ALA A 41 12.30 2.15 -0.34
N LEU A 42 12.90 1.05 0.13
CA LEU A 42 12.59 0.43 1.43
C LEU A 42 12.75 1.41 2.59
N ARG A 43 13.87 2.14 2.62
CA ARG A 43 14.13 3.15 3.65
C ARG A 43 13.05 4.23 3.70
N LYS A 44 12.46 4.60 2.56
CA LYS A 44 11.36 5.57 2.51
C LYS A 44 10.10 5.04 3.17
N ALA A 45 9.76 3.77 2.96
CA ALA A 45 8.63 3.12 3.64
C ALA A 45 8.87 2.99 5.15
N GLU A 46 10.09 2.63 5.56
CA GLU A 46 10.47 2.55 6.98
C GLU A 46 10.44 3.91 7.66
N GLN A 47 10.93 4.97 7.00
CA GLN A 47 10.87 6.35 7.49
C GLN A 47 9.43 6.87 7.64
N ALA A 48 8.48 6.35 6.86
CA ALA A 48 7.05 6.60 7.05
C ALA A 48 6.45 5.82 8.24
N GLY A 49 7.26 5.07 9.00
CA GLY A 49 6.83 4.28 10.14
C GLY A 49 6.06 3.03 9.74
N HIS A 50 6.31 2.49 8.55
CA HIS A 50 5.64 1.31 8.04
C HIS A 50 6.53 0.07 8.16
N THR A 51 5.92 -1.07 8.45
CA THR A 51 6.58 -2.37 8.43
C THR A 51 6.46 -2.97 7.04
N VAL A 52 7.59 -3.10 6.33
CA VAL A 52 7.63 -3.75 5.02
C VAL A 52 7.42 -5.26 5.16
N LYS A 53 6.64 -5.85 4.26
CA LYS A 53 6.41 -7.30 4.15
C LYS A 53 6.88 -7.87 2.82
N ASN A 54 6.73 -7.12 1.74
CA ASN A 54 7.22 -7.47 0.42
C ASN A 54 7.68 -6.21 -0.31
N ALA A 55 8.68 -6.35 -1.17
CA ALA A 55 9.08 -5.32 -2.11
C ALA A 55 9.49 -5.97 -3.43
N GLU A 56 8.91 -5.49 -4.52
CA GLU A 56 9.12 -6.07 -5.84
C GLU A 56 9.21 -5.00 -6.93
N VAL A 57 9.76 -5.41 -8.07
CA VAL A 57 9.68 -4.60 -9.30
C VAL A 57 8.47 -5.09 -10.08
N HIS A 58 7.52 -4.21 -10.33
CA HIS A 58 6.32 -4.50 -11.11
C HIS A 58 6.06 -3.33 -12.06
N HIS A 59 5.86 -3.61 -13.34
CA HIS A 59 5.73 -2.59 -14.40
C HIS A 59 6.75 -1.44 -14.30
N LYS A 60 8.04 -1.75 -14.13
CA LYS A 60 9.11 -0.73 -13.96
C LYS A 60 8.90 0.25 -12.79
N CYS A 61 8.14 -0.15 -11.78
CA CYS A 61 7.93 0.54 -10.51
C CYS A 61 8.54 -0.28 -9.38
N TYR A 62 8.88 0.39 -8.27
CA TYR A 62 9.10 -0.29 -6.99
C TYR A 62 7.78 -0.34 -6.23
N GLU A 63 7.24 -1.53 -6.04
CA GLU A 63 6.03 -1.77 -5.24
C GLU A 63 6.43 -2.30 -3.86
N ILE A 64 6.11 -1.53 -2.83
CA ILE A 64 6.40 -1.88 -1.43
C ILE A 64 5.08 -2.12 -0.72
N ARG A 65 4.88 -3.35 -0.23
CA ARG A 65 3.68 -3.74 0.51
C ARG A 65 4.01 -4.04 1.95
N GLY A 66 3.08 -3.74 2.85
CA GLY A 66 3.28 -4.03 4.26
C GLY A 66 2.13 -3.62 5.16
N ARG A 67 2.49 -3.19 6.38
CA ARG A 67 1.55 -2.66 7.37
C ARG A 67 1.96 -1.26 7.82
N THR A 68 1.01 -0.34 7.90
CA THR A 68 1.21 0.97 8.53
C THR A 68 1.40 0.81 10.04
N ARG A 69 1.77 1.89 10.74
CA ARG A 69 1.89 1.91 12.20
C ARG A 69 0.61 1.47 12.91
N ASP A 70 -0.55 1.78 12.33
CA ASP A 70 -1.87 1.42 12.90
C ASP A 70 -2.31 -0.01 12.50
N GLY A 71 -1.41 -0.80 11.90
CA GLY A 71 -1.67 -2.18 11.51
C GLY A 71 -2.53 -2.33 10.25
N LYS A 72 -2.81 -1.26 9.51
CA LYS A 72 -3.53 -1.34 8.22
C LYS A 72 -2.60 -1.82 7.12
N ARG A 73 -3.11 -2.53 6.12
CA ARG A 73 -2.32 -2.85 4.92
C ARG A 73 -1.99 -1.56 4.19
N PHE A 74 -0.83 -1.50 3.55
CA PHE A 74 -0.49 -0.43 2.62
C PHE A 74 0.23 -1.00 1.41
N GLU A 75 0.17 -0.24 0.33
CA GLU A 75 1.04 -0.38 -0.81
C GLU A 75 1.59 1.00 -1.19
N MET A 76 2.89 1.06 -1.46
CA MET A 76 3.59 2.25 -1.92
C MET A 76 4.26 1.92 -3.25
N ILE A 77 3.80 2.57 -4.32
CA ILE A 77 4.36 2.45 -5.67
C ILE A 77 5.27 3.66 -5.92
N LEU A 78 6.55 3.41 -6.16
CA LEU A 78 7.57 4.44 -6.38
C LEU A 78 8.17 4.35 -7.77
N ASN A 79 8.44 5.51 -8.39
CA ASN A 79 9.31 5.57 -9.56
C ASN A 79 10.74 5.20 -9.14
N PRO A 80 11.42 4.24 -9.80
CA PRO A 80 12.73 3.76 -9.35
C PRO A 80 13.87 4.76 -9.60
N VAL A 81 13.68 5.76 -10.47
CA VAL A 81 14.67 6.81 -10.76
C VAL A 81 14.57 7.95 -9.75
N THR A 82 13.35 8.42 -9.47
CA THR A 82 13.12 9.59 -8.62
C THR A 82 12.75 9.24 -7.18
N LEU A 83 12.32 8.00 -6.93
CA LEU A 83 11.67 7.53 -5.70
C LEU A 83 10.42 8.35 -5.32
N GLU A 84 9.82 9.07 -6.26
CA GLU A 84 8.55 9.75 -6.06
C GLU A 84 7.41 8.74 -6.03
N ALA A 85 6.49 8.93 -5.09
CA ALA A 85 5.33 8.06 -4.97
C ALA A 85 4.31 8.41 -6.04
N ARG A 86 3.84 7.37 -6.75
CA ARG A 86 2.55 7.45 -7.42
C ARG A 86 1.47 7.48 -6.34
N LYS A 87 0.28 8.02 -6.66
CA LYS A 87 -0.85 8.08 -5.72
C LYS A 87 -0.96 6.75 -4.95
N ALA A 88 -0.70 6.80 -3.65
CA ALA A 88 -0.71 5.61 -2.82
C ALA A 88 -2.16 5.10 -2.70
N ALA A 89 -2.37 3.82 -3.01
CA ALA A 89 -3.60 3.14 -2.60
C ALA A 89 -3.47 2.81 -1.10
N GLN A 90 -4.28 3.47 -0.27
CA GLN A 90 -4.43 3.16 1.16
C GLN A 90 -5.59 2.20 1.38
#